data_AF-A0A1Y2NM43-F1
#
_entry.id   AF-A0A1Y2NM43-F1
#
_cell.length_a   1.000
_cell.length_b   1.000
_cell.length_c   1.000
_cell.angle_alpha   90.00
_cell.angle_beta   90.00
_cell.angle_gamma   90.00
#
_symmetry.space_group_name_H-M   'P 1'
#
loop_
_entity.id
_entity.type
_entity.pdbx_description
1 polymer ?
#
loop_
_entity_poly.entity_id
_entity_poly.type
_entity_poly.pdbx_seq_one_letter_code
_entity_poly.pdbx_strand_id
1 'polypeptide(L)'
;MHPQLAPLVAATAQWLLRAYPPENGAVDRALAEAQARQAVAVAAALRYPTDLDAALVALTGGGGAGRLDWATGAEPDEAPWRSWVDEVLASWAACLLGEPRLAEAAVAAAAATAGHAHAGYRRLLAPGDRDLRAAALLRHPDLLAPVADLHRARLLAALALDPEDPAVPV
;
A
#
# COMPACT_ATOMS: atom_id res chain seq x y z
N MET A 1 -11.87 -4.43 4.91
CA MET A 1 -10.48 -4.86 5.13
C MET A 1 -10.45 -5.86 6.28
N HIS A 2 -9.79 -7.01 6.10
CA HIS A 2 -9.64 -8.03 7.14
C HIS A 2 -8.75 -7.52 8.29
N PRO A 3 -9.15 -7.64 9.57
CA PRO A 3 -8.39 -7.10 10.70
C PRO A 3 -6.97 -7.70 10.83
N GLN A 4 -6.78 -8.92 10.32
CA GLN A 4 -5.49 -9.63 10.28
C GLN A 4 -4.44 -8.89 9.42
N LEU A 5 -4.86 -8.05 8.47
CA LEU A 5 -3.96 -7.27 7.62
C LEU A 5 -3.48 -5.96 8.27
N ALA A 6 -4.05 -5.57 9.42
CA ALA A 6 -3.74 -4.30 10.08
C ALA A 6 -2.25 -4.11 10.43
N PRO A 7 -1.52 -5.14 10.93
CA PRO A 7 -0.08 -5.03 11.19
C PRO A 7 0.73 -4.75 9.91
N LEU A 8 0.41 -5.42 8.80
CA LEU A 8 1.07 -5.18 7.51
C LEU A 8 0.81 -3.75 7.02
N VAL A 9 -0.44 -3.29 7.10
CA VAL A 9 -0.79 -1.93 6.67
C VAL A 9 -0.05 -0.90 7.51
N ALA A 10 -0.01 -1.08 8.83
CA ALA A 10 0.67 -0.18 9.74
C ALA A 10 2.19 -0.16 9.50
N ALA A 11 2.84 -1.33 9.45
CA ALA A 11 4.28 -1.44 9.24
C ALA A 11 4.73 -0.90 7.89
N THR A 12 3.99 -1.20 6.82
CA THR A 12 4.33 -0.77 5.46
C THR A 12 4.07 0.72 5.26
N ALA A 13 2.99 1.28 5.82
CA ALA A 13 2.77 2.72 5.83
C ALA A 13 3.85 3.45 6.65
N GLN A 14 4.28 2.88 7.78
CA GLN A 14 5.38 3.40 8.57
C GLN A 14 6.70 3.39 7.79
N TRP A 15 6.97 2.33 7.04
CA TRP A 15 8.15 2.27 6.17
C TRP A 15 8.13 3.39 5.12
N LEU A 16 7.02 3.57 4.41
CA LEU A 16 6.84 4.66 3.44
C LEU A 16 7.09 6.05 4.05
N LEU A 17 6.58 6.30 5.26
CA LEU A 17 6.79 7.57 5.97
C LEU A 17 8.23 7.80 6.45
N ARG A 18 9.02 6.74 6.61
CA ARG A 18 10.45 6.86 6.94
C ARG A 18 11.28 7.09 5.68
N ALA A 19 10.94 6.42 4.58
CA ALA A 19 11.60 6.61 3.29
C ALA A 19 11.29 7.99 2.67
N TYR A 20 10.06 8.46 2.82
CA TYR A 20 9.56 9.72 2.25
C TYR A 20 8.97 10.60 3.35
N PRO A 21 9.83 11.24 4.18
CA PRO A 21 9.37 11.98 5.34
C PRO A 21 8.56 13.22 4.94
N PRO A 22 7.47 13.53 5.68
CA PRO A 22 6.77 14.80 5.52
C PRO A 22 7.67 15.96 5.99
N GLU A 23 7.59 17.11 5.30
CA GLU A 23 8.47 18.25 5.59
C GLU A 23 8.15 18.96 6.92
N ASN A 24 6.89 18.92 7.36
CA ASN A 24 6.34 19.77 8.41
C ASN A 24 5.70 18.93 9.53
N GLY A 25 5.48 19.55 10.70
CA GLY A 25 5.26 18.89 12.01
C GLY A 25 4.09 17.89 12.16
N ALA A 26 3.69 17.61 13.41
CA ALA A 26 2.87 16.44 13.75
C ALA A 26 1.56 16.27 12.94
N VAL A 27 0.90 17.37 12.55
CA VAL A 27 -0.32 17.30 11.74
C VAL A 27 -0.05 16.82 10.31
N ASP A 28 1.02 17.31 9.69
CA ASP A 28 1.35 16.94 8.32
C ASP A 28 1.85 15.50 8.28
N ARG A 29 2.56 15.06 9.33
CA ARG A 29 2.85 13.64 9.54
C ARG A 29 1.58 12.78 9.63
N ALA A 30 0.58 13.19 10.39
CA ALA A 30 -0.68 12.45 10.49
C ALA A 30 -1.45 12.39 9.16
N LEU A 31 -1.41 13.47 8.36
CA LEU A 31 -2.04 13.50 7.03
C LEU A 31 -1.30 12.64 6.01
N ALA A 32 0.03 12.66 6.00
CA ALA A 32 0.83 11.78 5.18
C ALA A 32 0.62 10.31 5.56
N GLU A 33 0.55 10.02 6.87
CA GLU A 33 0.27 8.68 7.38
C GLU A 33 -1.11 8.18 6.98
N ALA A 34 -2.12 9.04 7.04
CA ALA A 34 -3.47 8.70 6.58
C ALA A 34 -3.49 8.36 5.09
N GLN A 35 -2.75 9.08 4.26
CA GLN A 35 -2.64 8.79 2.82
C GLN A 35 -1.90 7.49 2.55
N ALA A 36 -0.74 7.27 3.19
CA ALA A 36 0.03 6.05 3.06
C ALA A 36 -0.78 4.83 3.50
N ARG A 37 -1.48 4.91 4.64
CA ARG A 37 -2.37 3.82 5.10
C ARG A 37 -3.50 3.52 4.11
N GLN A 38 -4.09 4.53 3.49
CA GLN A 38 -5.14 4.31 2.48
C GLN A 38 -4.58 3.58 1.26
N ALA A 39 -3.42 4.00 0.74
CA ALA A 39 -2.78 3.33 -0.39
C ALA A 39 -2.41 1.88 -0.07
N VAL A 40 -1.80 1.64 1.09
CA VAL A 40 -1.40 0.29 1.52
C VAL A 40 -2.64 -0.59 1.79
N ALA A 41 -3.72 -0.04 2.33
CA ALA A 41 -4.96 -0.80 2.53
C ALA A 41 -5.59 -1.25 1.20
N VAL A 42 -5.59 -0.39 0.17
CA VAL A 42 -6.04 -0.76 -1.18
C VAL A 42 -5.13 -1.85 -1.76
N ALA A 43 -3.81 -1.67 -1.68
CA ALA A 43 -2.86 -2.68 -2.13
C ALA A 43 -3.06 -4.03 -1.42
N ALA A 44 -3.29 -4.01 -0.11
CA ALA A 44 -3.53 -5.21 0.69
C ALA A 44 -4.83 -5.91 0.28
N ALA A 45 -5.89 -5.14 0.00
CA ALA A 45 -7.16 -5.69 -0.46
C ALA A 45 -7.06 -6.36 -1.85
N LEU A 46 -6.22 -5.83 -2.73
CA LEU A 46 -5.96 -6.43 -4.04
C LEU A 46 -5.08 -7.69 -3.94
N ARG A 47 -4.09 -7.69 -3.03
CA ARG A 47 -3.14 -8.79 -2.90
C ARG A 47 -3.68 -9.97 -2.08
N TYR A 48 -4.50 -9.69 -1.08
CA TYR A 48 -5.06 -10.65 -0.14
C TYR A 48 -6.60 -10.54 -0.13
N PRO A 49 -7.25 -10.94 -1.23
CA PRO A 49 -8.69 -10.71 -1.42
C PRO A 49 -9.57 -11.54 -0.50
N THR A 50 -9.08 -12.67 0.05
CA THR A 50 -9.88 -13.58 0.86
C THR A 50 -9.47 -13.61 2.34
N ASP A 51 -10.36 -14.09 3.21
CA ASP A 51 -10.05 -14.37 4.62
C ASP A 51 -8.90 -15.37 4.78
N LEU A 52 -8.81 -16.35 3.86
CA LEU A 52 -7.74 -17.35 3.87
C LEU A 52 -6.39 -16.71 3.60
N ASP A 53 -6.30 -15.83 2.59
CA ASP A 53 -5.08 -15.09 2.28
C ASP A 53 -4.62 -14.24 3.47
N ALA A 54 -5.57 -13.55 4.11
CA ALA A 54 -5.32 -12.73 5.29
C ALA A 54 -4.85 -13.57 6.50
N ALA A 55 -5.39 -14.78 6.67
CA ALA A 55 -4.97 -15.70 7.73
C ALA A 55 -3.56 -16.27 7.46
N LEU A 56 -3.26 -16.66 6.22
CA LEU A 56 -1.95 -17.17 5.84
C LEU A 56 -0.86 -16.12 6.04
N VAL A 57 -1.08 -14.88 5.62
CA VAL A 57 -0.07 -13.82 5.80
C VAL A 57 0.13 -13.43 7.27
N ALA A 58 -0.90 -13.57 8.11
CA ALA A 58 -0.74 -13.38 9.55
C ALA A 58 0.17 -14.44 10.19
N LEU A 59 0.26 -15.64 9.59
CA LEU A 59 1.16 -16.71 10.03
C LEU A 59 2.58 -16.56 9.44
N THR A 60 2.70 -16.12 8.19
CA THR A 60 3.99 -16.04 7.48
C THR A 60 4.72 -14.70 7.64
N GLY A 61 4.01 -13.63 8.00
CA GLY A 61 4.54 -12.26 8.04
C GLY A 61 4.64 -11.59 6.66
N GLY A 62 5.16 -10.36 6.63
CA GLY A 62 5.24 -9.50 5.44
C GLY A 62 6.48 -9.69 4.55
N GLY A 63 7.47 -10.46 5.01
CA GLY A 63 8.71 -10.73 4.25
C GLY A 63 9.82 -9.71 4.46
N GLY A 64 9.53 -8.53 5.02
CA GLY A 64 10.50 -7.56 5.51
C GLY A 64 10.86 -6.45 4.53
N ALA A 65 11.70 -5.51 4.98
CA ALA A 65 12.05 -4.28 4.27
C ALA A 65 13.44 -4.26 3.62
N GLY A 66 14.16 -5.38 3.55
CA GLY A 66 15.59 -5.39 3.16
C GLY A 66 15.87 -4.83 1.76
N ARG A 67 15.15 -5.31 0.73
CA ARG A 67 15.33 -4.81 -0.65
C ARG A 67 14.77 -3.40 -0.83
N LEU A 68 13.71 -3.07 -0.10
CA LEU A 68 13.13 -1.73 -0.10
C LEU A 68 14.14 -0.70 0.42
N ASP A 69 14.83 -1.01 1.52
CA ASP A 69 15.87 -0.15 2.07
C ASP A 69 17.05 0.01 1.10
N TRP A 70 17.48 -1.08 0.47
CA TRP A 70 18.52 -1.03 -0.55
C TRP A 70 18.11 -0.13 -1.72
N ALA A 71 16.84 -0.20 -2.15
CA ALA A 71 16.31 0.63 -3.24
C ALA A 71 16.22 2.12 -2.87
N THR A 72 16.05 2.47 -1.60
CA THR A 72 15.98 3.86 -1.11
C THR A 72 17.30 4.36 -0.50
N GLY A 73 18.33 3.52 -0.43
CA GLY A 73 19.59 3.83 0.24
C GLY A 73 19.45 4.01 1.75
N ALA A 74 18.41 3.41 2.36
CA ALA A 74 18.21 3.46 3.80
C ALA A 74 19.13 2.48 4.51
N GLU A 75 19.69 2.89 5.65
CA GLU A 75 20.47 2.01 6.50
C GLU A 75 19.58 0.97 7.18
N PRO A 76 20.03 -0.29 7.28
CA PRO A 76 19.28 -1.35 7.95
C PRO A 76 19.07 -1.01 9.43
N ASP A 77 17.84 -1.20 9.87
CA ASP A 77 17.39 -1.03 11.26
C ASP A 77 16.81 -2.37 11.75
N GLU A 78 17.03 -2.71 13.01
CA GLU A 78 16.58 -3.97 13.62
C GLU A 78 15.20 -3.86 14.29
N ALA A 79 14.51 -2.73 14.11
CA ALA A 79 13.20 -2.51 14.73
C ALA A 79 12.19 -3.65 14.42
N PRO A 80 11.53 -4.25 15.44
CA PRO A 80 10.70 -5.45 15.26
C PRO A 80 9.54 -5.33 14.26
N TRP A 81 9.02 -4.12 14.03
CA TRP A 81 7.95 -3.89 13.05
C TRP A 81 8.42 -4.09 11.61
N ARG A 82 9.73 -4.09 11.35
CA ARG A 82 10.28 -4.21 10.00
C ARG A 82 10.05 -5.57 9.36
N SER A 83 9.92 -6.64 10.15
CA SER A 83 9.55 -7.97 9.64
C SER A 83 8.10 -8.06 9.13
N TRP A 84 7.26 -7.11 9.56
CA TRP A 84 5.87 -6.98 9.10
C TRP A 84 5.71 -6.10 7.87
N VAL A 85 6.78 -5.46 7.40
CA VAL A 85 6.75 -4.71 6.14
C VAL A 85 6.59 -5.67 4.98
N ASP A 86 5.72 -5.31 4.05
CA ASP A 86 5.49 -6.06 2.84
C ASP A 86 5.97 -5.29 1.61
N GLU A 87 6.98 -5.82 0.93
CA GLU A 87 7.60 -5.20 -0.25
C GLU A 87 6.62 -4.96 -1.40
N VAL A 88 5.74 -5.93 -1.66
CA VAL A 88 4.77 -5.81 -2.76
C VAL A 88 3.75 -4.73 -2.41
N LEU A 89 3.27 -4.71 -1.17
CA LEU A 89 2.34 -3.67 -0.72
C LEU A 89 3.00 -2.28 -0.73
N ALA A 90 4.27 -2.16 -0.35
CA ALA A 90 5.02 -0.90 -0.42
C ALA A 90 5.14 -0.41 -1.86
N SER A 91 5.52 -1.30 -2.78
CA SER A 91 5.65 -1.00 -4.21
C SER A 91 4.33 -0.61 -4.84
N TRP A 92 3.26 -1.36 -4.56
CA TRP A 92 1.93 -1.05 -5.07
C TRP A 92 1.42 0.27 -4.49
N ALA A 93 1.54 0.48 -3.18
CA ALA A 93 1.15 1.74 -2.56
C ALA A 93 1.92 2.94 -3.12
N ALA A 94 3.22 2.80 -3.43
CA ALA A 94 3.99 3.82 -4.12
C ALA A 94 3.40 4.13 -5.51
N CYS A 95 3.03 3.11 -6.29
CA CYS A 95 2.33 3.32 -7.56
C CYS A 95 1.01 4.08 -7.37
N LEU A 96 0.18 3.67 -6.40
CA LEU A 96 -1.13 4.30 -6.14
C LEU A 96 -1.01 5.75 -5.64
N LEU A 97 0.02 6.06 -4.85
CA LEU A 97 0.22 7.41 -4.33
C LEU A 97 0.73 8.37 -5.41
N GLY A 98 1.60 7.89 -6.32
CA GLY A 98 2.18 8.67 -7.41
C GLY A 98 1.30 8.76 -8.67
N GLU A 99 0.33 7.86 -8.86
CA GLU A 99 -0.49 7.80 -10.07
C GLU A 99 -2.01 7.75 -9.75
N PRO A 100 -2.73 8.89 -9.80
CA PRO A 100 -4.14 8.97 -9.41
C PRO A 100 -5.07 8.04 -10.18
N ARG A 101 -4.87 7.88 -11.50
CA ARG A 101 -5.69 6.99 -12.34
C ARG A 101 -5.56 5.53 -11.93
N LEU A 102 -4.35 5.12 -11.53
CA LEU A 102 -4.09 3.78 -11.05
C LEU A 102 -4.72 3.55 -9.68
N ALA A 103 -4.72 4.58 -8.81
CA ALA A 103 -5.43 4.56 -7.53
C ALA A 103 -6.94 4.37 -7.70
N GLU A 104 -7.56 5.07 -8.66
CA GLU A 104 -8.98 4.92 -8.98
C GLU A 104 -9.31 3.49 -9.43
N ALA A 105 -8.53 2.95 -10.37
CA ALA A 105 -8.71 1.58 -10.87
C ALA A 105 -8.54 0.54 -9.74
N ALA A 106 -7.55 0.72 -8.88
CA ALA A 106 -7.27 -0.16 -7.76
C ALA A 106 -8.38 -0.15 -6.71
N VAL A 107 -8.91 1.03 -6.37
CA VAL A 107 -10.05 1.14 -5.46
C VAL A 107 -11.30 0.48 -6.05
N ALA A 108 -11.56 0.67 -7.34
CA ALA A 108 -12.69 0.05 -8.02
C ALA A 108 -12.59 -1.48 -8.03
N ALA A 109 -11.41 -2.02 -8.35
CA ALA A 109 -11.15 -3.46 -8.32
C ALA A 109 -11.29 -4.04 -6.90
N ALA A 110 -10.69 -3.39 -5.89
CA ALA A 110 -10.80 -3.84 -4.50
C ALA A 110 -12.25 -3.79 -3.97
N ALA A 111 -13.07 -2.86 -4.44
CA ALA A 111 -14.49 -2.78 -4.09
C ALA A 111 -15.31 -3.92 -4.73
N ALA A 112 -14.96 -4.36 -5.94
CA ALA A 112 -15.63 -5.47 -6.59
C ALA A 112 -15.40 -6.81 -5.86
N THR A 113 -14.20 -7.03 -5.33
CA THR A 113 -13.83 -8.30 -4.66
C THR A 113 -14.33 -8.39 -3.22
N ALA A 114 -14.40 -7.27 -2.49
CA ALA A 114 -14.61 -7.30 -1.03
C ALA A 114 -16.08 -7.43 -0.58
N GLY A 115 -17.07 -7.44 -1.48
CA GLY A 115 -18.51 -7.60 -1.18
C GLY A 115 -19.13 -6.53 -0.26
N HIS A 116 -18.35 -5.58 0.24
CA HIS A 116 -18.74 -4.55 1.19
C HIS A 116 -18.19 -3.19 0.75
N ALA A 117 -19.01 -2.14 0.86
CA ALA A 117 -18.62 -0.77 0.54
C ALA A 117 -17.37 -0.36 1.35
N HIS A 118 -16.25 -0.20 0.64
CA HIS A 118 -14.99 0.15 1.30
C HIS A 118 -15.04 1.61 1.76
N ALA A 119 -14.62 1.82 3.01
CA ALA A 119 -14.59 3.13 3.66
C ALA A 119 -13.73 4.16 2.88
N GLY A 120 -14.16 5.41 2.92
CA GLY A 120 -13.69 6.52 2.09
C GLY A 120 -12.17 6.65 1.92
N TYR A 121 -11.67 6.26 0.75
CA TYR A 121 -10.31 6.53 0.25
C TYR A 121 -10.12 7.98 -0.23
N ARG A 122 -10.85 8.93 0.36
CA ARG A 122 -10.88 10.33 -0.09
C ARG A 122 -9.48 10.94 -0.13
N ARG A 123 -8.63 10.68 0.86
CA ARG A 123 -7.28 11.27 0.89
C ARG A 123 -6.34 10.64 -0.13
N LEU A 124 -6.58 9.40 -0.55
CA LEU A 124 -5.87 8.77 -1.65
C LEU A 124 -6.33 9.32 -2.99
N LEU A 125 -7.64 9.30 -3.25
CA LEU A 125 -8.25 9.59 -4.56
C LEU A 125 -8.44 11.09 -4.84
N ALA A 126 -8.80 11.87 -3.83
CA ALA A 126 -9.09 13.29 -3.92
C ALA A 126 -8.48 14.06 -2.72
N PRO A 127 -7.14 14.04 -2.56
CA PRO A 127 -6.45 14.80 -1.54
C PRO A 127 -6.71 16.31 -1.71
N GLY A 128 -6.92 17.02 -0.61
CA GLY A 128 -6.93 18.50 -0.66
C GLY A 128 -5.50 19.06 -0.68
N ASP A 129 -5.35 20.38 -0.88
CA ASP A 129 -4.02 21.02 -0.94
C ASP A 129 -3.15 20.74 0.29
N ARG A 130 -3.76 20.68 1.48
CA ARG A 130 -3.04 20.34 2.71
C ARG A 130 -2.59 18.88 2.73
N ASP A 131 -3.42 17.97 2.23
CA ASP A 131 -3.07 16.55 2.10
C ASP A 131 -1.86 16.43 1.14
N LEU A 132 -1.91 17.11 -0.02
CA LEU A 132 -0.82 17.10 -1.01
C LEU A 132 0.49 17.66 -0.46
N ARG A 133 0.45 18.83 0.21
CA ARG A 133 1.66 19.41 0.84
C ARG A 133 2.24 18.52 1.92
N ALA A 134 1.40 17.95 2.77
CA ALA A 134 1.84 17.08 3.86
C ALA A 134 2.55 15.82 3.36
N ALA A 135 2.18 15.32 2.17
CA ALA A 135 2.70 14.10 1.58
C ALA A 135 3.49 14.36 0.29
N ALA A 136 4.12 15.52 0.13
CA ALA A 136 4.70 15.96 -1.14
C ALA A 136 5.66 14.93 -1.77
N LEU A 137 6.58 14.35 -0.98
CA LEU A 137 7.49 13.30 -1.46
C LEU A 137 6.75 12.02 -1.84
N LEU A 138 5.75 11.62 -1.05
CA LEU A 138 4.86 10.50 -1.33
C LEU A 138 3.92 10.77 -2.53
N ARG A 139 3.90 11.98 -3.09
CA ARG A 139 3.11 12.32 -4.29
C ARG A 139 3.95 12.59 -5.51
N HIS A 140 5.27 12.47 -5.41
CA HIS A 140 6.18 12.72 -6.52
C HIS A 140 6.51 11.40 -7.23
N PRO A 141 6.03 11.16 -8.47
CA PRO A 141 6.20 9.89 -9.16
C PRO A 141 7.68 9.54 -9.36
N ASP A 142 8.53 10.52 -9.70
CA ASP A 142 9.97 10.25 -9.93
C ASP A 142 10.72 9.85 -8.66
N LEU A 143 10.31 10.36 -7.50
CA LEU A 143 10.92 9.97 -6.21
C LEU A 143 10.47 8.56 -5.81
N LEU A 144 9.24 8.19 -6.15
CA LEU A 144 8.68 6.89 -5.86
C LEU A 144 9.14 5.79 -6.83
N ALA A 145 9.62 6.15 -8.02
CA ALA A 145 9.99 5.21 -9.10
C ALA A 145 10.86 4.02 -8.63
N PRO A 146 11.92 4.20 -7.82
CA PRO A 146 12.75 3.07 -7.36
C PRO A 146 11.98 1.98 -6.60
N VAL A 147 10.91 2.37 -5.91
CA VAL A 147 10.05 1.46 -5.14
C VAL A 147 8.84 1.01 -5.96
N ALA A 148 8.22 1.94 -6.70
CA ALA A 148 7.06 1.68 -7.53
C ALA A 148 7.37 0.62 -8.61
N ASP A 149 8.53 0.71 -9.24
CA ASP A 149 8.87 -0.16 -10.37
C ASP A 149 9.18 -1.62 -9.95
N LEU A 150 9.44 -1.89 -8.67
CA LEU A 150 9.76 -3.24 -8.18
C LEU A 150 8.67 -4.27 -8.48
N HIS A 151 7.39 -3.89 -8.32
CA HIS A 151 6.23 -4.78 -8.52
C HIS A 151 5.11 -4.13 -9.34
N ARG A 152 5.38 -3.04 -10.06
CA ARG A 152 4.41 -2.36 -10.93
C ARG A 152 3.76 -3.31 -11.93
N ALA A 153 4.54 -4.18 -12.57
CA ALA A 153 4.01 -5.15 -13.53
C ALA A 153 2.99 -6.12 -12.89
N ARG A 154 3.23 -6.56 -11.65
CA ARG A 154 2.29 -7.41 -10.89
C ARG A 154 1.03 -6.66 -10.49
N LEU A 155 1.13 -5.37 -10.14
CA LEU A 155 -0.04 -4.53 -9.89
C LEU A 155 -0.91 -4.43 -11.14
N LEU A 156 -0.30 -4.13 -12.29
CA LEU A 156 -1.02 -4.03 -13.56
C LEU A 156 -1.68 -5.36 -13.95
N ALA A 157 -1.00 -6.49 -13.72
CA ALA A 157 -1.60 -7.81 -13.92
C ALA A 157 -2.78 -8.07 -12.98
N ALA A 158 -2.66 -7.72 -11.69
CA ALA A 158 -3.76 -7.89 -10.73
C ALA A 158 -4.98 -6.99 -11.03
N LEU A 159 -4.75 -5.83 -11.65
CA LEU A 159 -5.82 -4.93 -12.12
C LEU A 159 -6.39 -5.36 -13.47
N ALA A 160 -5.63 -6.12 -14.26
CA ALA A 160 -6.09 -6.81 -15.46
C ALA A 160 -6.84 -8.10 -15.05
N LEU A 161 -7.97 -7.92 -14.36
CA LEU A 161 -9.10 -8.84 -14.17
C LEU A 161 -8.83 -10.32 -14.51
N ASP A 162 -8.75 -11.21 -13.51
CA ASP A 162 -9.00 -12.64 -13.74
C ASP A 162 -10.51 -12.86 -13.98
N PRO A 163 -10.95 -13.35 -15.15
CA PRO A 163 -12.36 -13.63 -15.45
C PRO A 163 -12.81 -15.03 -15.01
N GLU A 164 -11.93 -15.86 -14.46
CA GLU A 164 -12.22 -17.27 -14.17
C GLU A 164 -11.54 -17.73 -12.88
N ASP A 165 -12.22 -17.57 -11.75
CA ASP A 165 -12.17 -18.58 -10.69
C ASP A 165 -13.56 -19.25 -10.64
N PRO A 166 -13.83 -20.27 -11.48
CA PRO A 166 -15.02 -21.07 -11.30
C PRO A 166 -14.91 -21.75 -9.95
N ALA A 167 -15.87 -21.45 -9.07
CA ALA A 167 -16.12 -22.17 -7.83
C ALA A 167 -15.87 -23.65 -8.07
N VAL A 168 -14.84 -24.21 -7.42
CA VAL A 168 -14.62 -25.65 -7.41
C VAL A 168 -15.89 -26.28 -6.81
N PRO A 169 -16.71 -27.01 -7.58
CA PRO A 169 -17.85 -27.69 -7.03
C PRO A 169 -17.42 -29.09 -6.61
N VAL A 170 -17.57 -29.32 -5.29
CA VAL A 170 -17.67 -30.59 -4.55
C VAL A 170 -16.41 -31.44 -4.44
#